data_AF-A0A7S1FNI3-F1
#
_entry.id   AF-A0A7S1FNI3-F1
#
_cell.length_a   1.000
_cell.length_b   1.000
_cell.length_c   1.000
_cell.angle_alpha   90.00
_cell.angle_beta   90.00
_cell.angle_gamma   90.00
#
_symmetry.space_group_name_H-M   'P 1'
#
loop_
_entity.id
_entity.type
_entity.pdbx_description
1 polymer ?
#
loop_
_entity_poly.entity_id
_entity_poly.type
_entity_poly.pdbx_seq_one_letter_code
_entity_poly.pdbx_strand_id
1 'polypeptide(L)'
;MFDIQEIRDCSEENHAHKATFYQLRRQNTRVRRNKKAVAKTHLSPINNRHNLEIQTTSLLEPLDYEPPVLNEVATQYDATVEPNKFPEILGSSKFSQDRSTQIERGDLFNFEVEIGPILDALVGKVLSLSLKEAREAAELSAIRKRRKEFEMMRDIELKELKVLEEEARKRFEEKQCKIRQEQQHYLVLKELKERIAAKEFAADFFSEVCSELFATSSENEK
;
A
#
# COMPACT_ATOMS: atom_id res chain seq x y z
N MET A 1 -22.61 58.78 -16.44
CA MET A 1 -23.69 57.77 -16.52
C MET A 1 -22.97 56.51 -16.97
N PHE A 2 -22.70 55.57 -16.05
CA PHE A 2 -21.97 54.34 -16.40
C PHE A 2 -22.95 53.36 -17.04
N ASP A 3 -22.61 52.85 -18.23
CA ASP A 3 -23.50 52.05 -19.05
C ASP A 3 -23.75 50.67 -18.43
N ILE A 4 -25.03 50.34 -18.22
CA ILE A 4 -25.50 49.10 -17.61
C ILE A 4 -25.10 47.87 -18.45
N GLN A 5 -24.75 48.07 -19.72
CA GLN A 5 -24.22 47.02 -20.61
C GLN A 5 -22.81 46.57 -20.23
N GLU A 6 -21.89 47.48 -19.87
CA GLU A 6 -20.51 47.11 -19.48
C GLU A 6 -20.45 46.25 -18.22
N ILE A 7 -21.38 46.48 -17.27
CA ILE A 7 -21.46 45.69 -16.03
C ILE A 7 -21.98 44.27 -16.31
N ARG A 8 -22.88 44.11 -17.29
CA ARG A 8 -23.43 42.81 -17.69
C ARG A 8 -22.40 41.98 -18.44
N ASP A 9 -21.66 42.60 -19.35
CA ASP A 9 -20.60 41.96 -20.13
C ASP A 9 -19.44 41.51 -19.22
N CYS A 10 -19.01 42.35 -18.27
CA CYS A 10 -18.05 41.96 -17.23
C CYS A 10 -18.54 40.79 -16.36
N SER A 11 -19.85 40.68 -16.09
CA SER A 11 -20.41 39.59 -15.29
C SER A 11 -20.47 38.26 -16.05
N GLU A 12 -20.75 38.32 -17.36
CA GLU A 12 -20.81 37.16 -18.25
C GLU A 12 -19.42 36.62 -18.57
N GLU A 13 -18.44 37.51 -18.80
CA GLU A 13 -17.02 37.14 -18.94
C GLU A 13 -16.50 36.46 -17.66
N ASN A 14 -16.82 36.99 -16.49
CA ASN A 14 -16.45 36.37 -15.21
C ASN A 14 -17.11 35.00 -14.99
N HIS A 15 -18.31 34.77 -15.51
CA HIS A 15 -18.99 33.46 -15.46
C HIS A 15 -18.38 32.47 -16.45
N ALA A 16 -18.03 32.93 -17.66
CA ALA A 16 -17.35 32.15 -18.69
C ALA A 16 -15.92 31.75 -18.26
N HIS A 17 -15.17 32.65 -17.60
CA HIS A 17 -13.85 32.35 -17.03
C HIS A 17 -13.91 31.32 -15.91
N LYS A 18 -14.95 31.37 -15.07
CA LYS A 18 -15.18 30.33 -14.05
C LYS A 18 -15.55 28.99 -14.70
N ALA A 19 -16.45 28.98 -15.68
CA ALA A 19 -16.87 27.77 -16.39
C ALA A 19 -15.69 27.08 -17.10
N THR A 20 -14.85 27.85 -17.82
CA THR A 20 -13.64 27.35 -18.48
C THR A 20 -12.61 26.82 -17.48
N PHE A 21 -12.40 27.48 -16.34
CA PHE A 21 -11.54 26.98 -15.27
C PHE A 21 -12.02 25.62 -14.70
N TYR A 22 -13.32 25.46 -14.46
CA TYR A 22 -13.89 24.19 -14.00
C TYR A 22 -13.80 23.08 -15.06
N GLN A 23 -13.99 23.41 -16.35
CA GLN A 23 -13.82 22.48 -17.46
C GLN A 23 -12.35 22.02 -17.59
N LEU A 24 -11.39 22.95 -17.51
CA LEU A 24 -9.96 22.66 -17.57
C LEU A 24 -9.52 21.78 -16.37
N ARG A 25 -10.07 22.04 -15.18
CA ARG A 25 -9.82 21.20 -13.99
C ARG A 25 -10.41 19.80 -14.14
N ARG A 26 -11.57 19.64 -14.77
CA ARG A 26 -12.15 18.32 -15.10
C ARG A 26 -11.31 17.56 -16.13
N GLN A 27 -10.80 18.23 -17.16
CA GLN A 27 -9.89 17.61 -18.13
C GLN A 27 -8.57 17.20 -17.48
N ASN A 28 -7.94 18.08 -16.69
CA ASN A 28 -6.69 17.78 -15.99
C ASN A 28 -6.81 16.65 -14.96
N THR A 29 -7.95 16.53 -14.28
CA THR A 29 -8.21 15.40 -13.35
C THR A 29 -8.42 14.09 -14.09
N ARG A 30 -9.06 14.09 -15.27
CA ARG A 30 -9.15 12.91 -16.16
C ARG A 30 -7.79 12.48 -16.69
N VAL A 31 -6.97 13.41 -17.18
CA VAL A 31 -5.59 13.13 -17.65
C VAL A 31 -4.73 12.57 -16.51
N ARG A 32 -4.82 13.14 -15.30
CA ARG A 32 -4.12 12.62 -14.11
C ARG A 32 -4.59 11.22 -13.69
N ARG A 33 -5.89 10.92 -13.79
CA ARG A 33 -6.42 9.58 -13.52
C ARG A 33 -5.98 8.57 -14.57
N ASN A 34 -6.00 8.91 -15.86
CA ASN A 34 -5.49 8.04 -16.92
C ASN A 34 -3.98 7.82 -16.80
N LYS A 35 -3.18 8.85 -16.52
CA LYS A 35 -1.74 8.69 -16.24
C LYS A 35 -1.49 7.79 -15.02
N LYS A 36 -2.29 7.89 -13.96
CA LYS A 36 -2.20 7.00 -12.79
C LYS A 36 -2.68 5.56 -13.07
N ALA A 37 -3.64 5.37 -13.97
CA ALA A 37 -4.12 4.06 -14.37
C ALA A 37 -3.06 3.33 -15.23
N VAL A 38 -2.46 4.03 -16.19
CA VAL A 38 -1.34 3.52 -17.02
C VAL A 38 -0.09 3.26 -16.18
N ALA A 39 0.18 4.08 -15.16
CA ALA A 39 1.27 3.84 -14.21
C ALA A 39 1.01 2.67 -13.25
N LYS A 40 -0.25 2.27 -13.03
CA LYS A 40 -0.61 1.10 -12.19
C LYS A 40 -0.40 -0.23 -12.90
N THR A 41 -0.49 -0.25 -14.23
CA THR A 41 -0.27 -1.46 -15.03
C THR A 41 1.20 -1.78 -15.24
N HIS A 42 2.11 -0.81 -15.08
CA HIS A 42 3.55 -1.03 -15.22
C HIS A 42 4.22 -0.97 -13.84
N LEU A 43 4.61 -2.14 -13.32
CA LEU A 43 5.37 -2.23 -12.06
C LEU A 43 6.67 -1.42 -12.20
N SER A 44 6.97 -0.59 -11.21
CA SER A 44 8.22 0.19 -11.20
C SER A 44 9.43 -0.74 -11.08
N PRO A 45 10.55 -0.48 -11.78
CA PRO A 45 11.74 -1.30 -11.69
C PRO A 45 12.25 -1.33 -10.24
N ILE A 46 12.53 -2.52 -9.73
CA ILE A 46 13.14 -2.70 -8.40
C ILE A 46 14.61 -2.25 -8.48
N ASN A 47 15.11 -1.59 -7.43
CA ASN A 47 16.44 -0.96 -7.38
C ASN A 47 17.55 -1.76 -8.10
N ASN A 48 18.32 -1.06 -8.93
CA ASN A 48 19.39 -1.57 -9.81
C ASN A 48 18.96 -2.54 -10.92
N ARG A 49 17.67 -2.56 -11.31
CA ARG A 49 17.19 -3.27 -12.52
C ARG A 49 16.43 -2.31 -13.43
N HIS A 50 16.59 -2.46 -14.74
CA HIS A 50 15.83 -1.72 -15.74
C HIS A 50 14.74 -2.64 -16.32
N ASN A 51 13.52 -2.13 -16.49
CA ASN A 51 12.48 -2.85 -17.22
C ASN A 51 12.79 -2.76 -18.72
N LEU A 52 12.81 -3.89 -19.41
CA LEU A 52 13.01 -3.97 -20.85
C LEU A 52 11.65 -4.13 -21.54
N GLU A 53 11.39 -3.31 -22.56
CA GLU A 53 10.23 -3.49 -23.43
C GLU A 53 10.53 -4.63 -24.41
N ILE A 54 9.76 -5.71 -24.31
CA ILE A 54 9.83 -6.85 -25.23
C ILE A 54 8.77 -6.63 -26.31
N GLN A 55 9.18 -6.66 -27.57
CA GLN A 55 8.27 -6.51 -28.70
C GLN A 55 7.48 -7.82 -28.89
N THR A 56 6.24 -7.88 -28.37
CA THR A 56 5.36 -9.05 -28.47
C THR A 56 4.48 -9.04 -29.72
N THR A 57 4.85 -8.29 -30.77
CA THR A 57 4.10 -8.31 -32.02
C THR A 57 4.30 -9.66 -32.69
N SER A 58 3.25 -10.48 -32.71
CA SER A 58 3.20 -11.74 -33.45
C SER A 58 3.33 -11.42 -34.94
N LEU A 59 4.54 -11.58 -35.49
CA LEU A 59 4.78 -11.50 -36.93
C LEU A 59 4.22 -12.79 -37.56
N LEU A 60 2.92 -12.80 -37.87
CA LEU A 60 2.29 -13.85 -38.65
C LEU A 60 2.33 -13.45 -40.12
N GLU A 61 3.04 -14.24 -40.92
CA GLU A 61 3.07 -14.10 -42.37
C GLU A 61 1.78 -14.71 -42.95
N PRO A 62 0.99 -13.98 -43.77
CA PRO A 62 -0.17 -14.55 -44.43
C PRO A 62 0.31 -15.57 -45.48
N LEU A 63 -0.12 -16.83 -45.33
CA LEU A 63 0.09 -17.86 -46.35
C LEU A 63 -0.94 -17.66 -47.47
N ASP A 64 -0.49 -17.11 -48.60
CA ASP A 64 -1.27 -17.03 -49.82
C ASP A 64 -1.28 -18.40 -50.52
N TYR A 65 -2.14 -19.31 -50.05
CA TYR A 65 -2.34 -20.60 -50.70
C TYR A 65 -3.41 -20.49 -51.79
N GLU A 66 -2.99 -20.49 -53.06
CA GLU A 66 -3.88 -20.62 -54.21
C GLU A 66 -3.97 -22.10 -54.64
N PRO A 67 -5.14 -22.75 -54.57
CA PRO A 67 -5.27 -24.14 -54.96
C PRO A 67 -5.07 -24.31 -56.48
N PRO A 68 -4.37 -25.37 -56.94
CA PRO A 68 -4.12 -25.57 -58.35
C PRO A 68 -5.43 -25.85 -59.10
N VAL A 69 -5.59 -25.20 -60.26
CA VAL A 69 -6.71 -25.42 -61.17
C VAL A 69 -6.62 -26.83 -61.76
N LEU A 70 -7.63 -27.65 -61.47
CA LEU A 70 -7.77 -28.98 -62.06
C LEU A 70 -8.21 -28.83 -63.51
N ASN A 71 -7.26 -28.95 -64.44
CA ASN A 71 -7.57 -29.05 -65.86
C ASN A 71 -8.04 -30.48 -66.15
N GLU A 72 -9.33 -30.63 -66.44
CA GLU A 72 -9.89 -31.90 -66.89
C GLU A 72 -9.42 -32.20 -68.33
N VAL A 73 -8.32 -32.94 -68.44
CA VAL A 73 -7.84 -33.44 -69.73
C VAL A 73 -8.65 -34.69 -70.08
N ALA A 74 -9.68 -34.53 -70.91
CA ALA A 74 -10.37 -35.66 -71.51
C ALA A 74 -9.44 -36.33 -72.54
N THR A 75 -9.04 -37.57 -72.28
CA THR A 75 -8.32 -38.40 -73.25
C THR A 75 -9.34 -39.14 -74.11
N GLN A 76 -9.33 -38.85 -75.41
CA GLN A 76 -10.14 -39.51 -76.41
C GLN A 76 -9.43 -40.81 -76.85
N TYR A 77 -10.08 -41.96 -76.66
CA TYR A 77 -9.56 -43.25 -77.11
C TYR A 77 -10.21 -43.60 -78.45
N ASP A 78 -9.40 -43.78 -79.51
CA ASP A 78 -9.88 -44.33 -80.78
C ASP A 78 -10.19 -45.83 -80.61
N ALA A 79 -11.43 -46.22 -80.92
CA ALA A 79 -12.02 -47.52 -80.60
C ALA A 79 -11.58 -48.69 -81.50
N THR A 80 -10.48 -48.57 -82.25
CA THR A 80 -10.01 -49.61 -83.18
C THR A 80 -8.51 -49.86 -83.06
N VAL A 81 -8.04 -50.10 -81.83
CA VAL A 81 -6.75 -50.75 -81.58
C VAL A 81 -7.07 -52.07 -80.90
N GLU A 82 -6.88 -53.19 -81.60
CA GLU A 82 -6.88 -54.49 -80.93
C GLU A 82 -5.79 -54.47 -79.86
N PRO A 83 -6.06 -54.89 -78.62
CA PRO A 83 -5.02 -54.90 -77.60
C PRO A 83 -3.91 -55.82 -78.09
N ASN A 84 -2.72 -55.23 -78.26
CA ASN A 84 -1.50 -55.98 -78.52
C ASN A 84 -1.46 -57.09 -77.47
N LYS A 85 -1.48 -58.36 -77.90
CA LYS A 85 -1.30 -59.48 -76.97
C LYS A 85 0.13 -59.36 -76.47
N PHE A 86 0.29 -58.65 -75.36
CA PHE A 86 1.53 -58.65 -74.60
C PHE A 86 1.95 -60.11 -74.46
N PRO A 87 3.24 -60.46 -74.66
CA PRO A 87 3.67 -61.82 -74.36
C PRO A 87 3.18 -62.11 -72.94
N GLU A 88 2.48 -63.22 -72.76
CA GLU A 88 2.19 -63.72 -71.43
C GLU A 88 3.55 -63.93 -70.76
N ILE A 89 4.04 -62.88 -70.08
CA ILE A 89 5.00 -63.01 -69.02
C ILE A 89 4.21 -63.78 -67.98
N LEU A 90 4.21 -65.10 -68.15
CA LEU A 90 3.64 -66.09 -67.27
C LEU A 90 4.17 -65.69 -65.91
N GLY A 91 3.29 -65.06 -65.13
CA GLY A 91 3.68 -64.09 -64.12
C GLY A 91 4.89 -64.62 -63.39
N SER A 92 6.05 -64.00 -63.57
CA SER A 92 7.14 -64.21 -62.63
C SER A 92 6.51 -63.79 -61.33
N SER A 93 6.07 -64.78 -60.55
CA SER A 93 5.35 -64.58 -59.30
C SER A 93 6.14 -63.50 -58.61
N LYS A 94 5.55 -62.31 -58.44
CA LYS A 94 6.20 -61.30 -57.62
C LYS A 94 6.16 -61.92 -56.23
N PHE A 95 7.15 -62.75 -55.93
CA PHE A 95 7.50 -63.12 -54.59
C PHE A 95 8.12 -61.86 -53.97
N SER A 96 7.31 -60.80 -53.84
CA SER A 96 7.54 -59.86 -52.75
C SER A 96 7.18 -60.68 -51.52
N GLN A 97 8.22 -61.16 -50.85
CA GLN A 97 8.03 -61.84 -49.59
C GLN A 97 7.67 -60.75 -48.59
N ASP A 98 6.39 -60.58 -48.31
CA ASP A 98 5.92 -59.60 -47.35
C ASP A 98 6.48 -59.96 -45.97
N ARG A 99 7.28 -59.07 -45.39
CA ARG A 99 7.86 -59.21 -44.05
C ARG A 99 7.32 -58.09 -43.19
N SER A 100 6.57 -58.43 -42.15
CA SER A 100 6.28 -57.49 -41.07
C SER A 100 7.49 -57.44 -40.14
N THR A 101 7.94 -56.24 -39.81
CA THR A 101 8.86 -56.00 -38.71
C THR A 101 8.11 -55.16 -37.69
N GLN A 102 7.97 -55.70 -36.47
CA GLN A 102 7.31 -55.02 -35.37
C GLN A 102 8.27 -54.99 -34.19
N ILE A 103 8.40 -53.81 -33.57
CA ILE A 103 9.18 -53.62 -32.37
C ILE A 103 8.24 -53.82 -31.19
N GLU A 104 8.56 -54.76 -30.32
CA GLU A 104 7.75 -55.06 -29.14
C GLU A 104 7.97 -54.03 -28.04
N ARG A 105 7.01 -53.95 -27.12
CA ARG A 105 7.09 -52.99 -26.01
C ARG A 105 8.30 -53.30 -25.12
N GLY A 106 9.24 -52.36 -25.05
CA GLY A 106 10.45 -52.47 -24.23
C GLY A 106 11.71 -52.89 -24.99
N ASP A 107 11.60 -53.24 -26.27
CA ASP A 107 12.73 -53.73 -27.09
C ASP A 107 13.78 -52.64 -27.40
N LEU A 108 13.39 -51.35 -27.32
CA LEU A 108 14.27 -50.20 -27.57
C LEU A 108 14.61 -49.38 -26.31
N PHE A 109 14.14 -49.78 -25.14
CA PHE A 109 14.33 -48.98 -23.93
C PHE A 109 15.77 -49.13 -23.40
N ASN A 110 16.52 -48.02 -23.38
CA ASN A 110 17.82 -47.96 -22.74
C ASN A 110 17.75 -47.14 -21.45
N PHE A 111 17.81 -47.83 -20.31
CA PHE A 111 17.69 -47.21 -19.00
C PHE A 111 18.73 -46.12 -18.74
N GLU A 112 19.98 -46.30 -19.18
CA GLU A 112 21.07 -45.36 -18.93
C GLU A 112 20.85 -44.00 -19.62
N VAL A 113 20.19 -44.01 -20.78
CA VAL A 113 19.86 -42.80 -21.54
C VAL A 113 18.58 -42.16 -21.00
N GLU A 114 17.56 -42.98 -20.74
CA GLU A 114 16.23 -42.49 -20.40
C GLU A 114 16.11 -42.00 -18.95
N ILE A 115 16.97 -42.48 -18.03
CA ILE A 115 16.95 -42.03 -16.63
C ILE A 115 17.57 -40.65 -16.43
N GLY A 116 18.50 -40.23 -17.30
CA GLY A 116 19.19 -38.95 -17.22
C GLY A 116 18.26 -37.76 -16.99
N PRO A 117 17.26 -37.50 -17.85
CA PRO A 117 16.36 -36.37 -17.68
C PRO A 117 15.51 -36.42 -16.41
N ILE A 118 15.18 -37.62 -15.91
CA ILE A 118 14.44 -37.80 -14.66
C ILE A 118 15.32 -37.41 -13.46
N LEU A 119 16.57 -37.89 -13.44
CA LEU A 119 17.52 -37.57 -12.37
C LEU A 119 17.88 -36.09 -12.35
N ASP A 120 18.12 -35.48 -13.52
CA ASP A 120 18.44 -34.06 -13.61
C ASP A 120 17.30 -33.19 -13.06
N ALA A 121 16.06 -33.53 -13.41
CA ALA A 121 14.88 -32.83 -12.88
C ALA A 121 14.76 -33.01 -11.36
N LEU A 122 14.98 -34.22 -10.84
CA LEU A 122 14.90 -34.52 -9.41
C LEU A 122 15.99 -33.79 -8.61
N VAL A 123 17.25 -33.91 -9.03
CA VAL A 123 18.39 -33.27 -8.38
C VAL A 123 18.24 -31.75 -8.45
N GLY A 124 17.89 -31.20 -9.62
CA GLY A 124 17.63 -29.77 -9.79
C GLY A 124 16.52 -29.27 -8.87
N LYS A 125 15.44 -30.05 -8.72
CA LYS A 125 14.33 -29.68 -7.83
C LYS A 125 14.74 -29.69 -6.36
N VAL A 126 15.44 -30.74 -5.92
CA VAL A 126 15.88 -30.89 -4.52
C VAL A 126 16.87 -29.79 -4.15
N LEU A 127 17.86 -29.52 -5.00
CA LEU A 127 18.82 -28.45 -4.76
C LEU A 127 18.13 -27.08 -4.70
N SER A 128 17.24 -26.77 -5.66
CA SER A 128 16.49 -25.52 -5.67
C SER A 128 15.63 -25.35 -4.41
N LEU A 129 14.98 -26.44 -3.97
CA LEU A 129 14.15 -26.43 -2.76
C LEU A 129 15.01 -26.21 -1.51
N SER A 130 16.08 -27.00 -1.34
CA SER A 130 16.97 -26.90 -0.18
C SER A 130 17.60 -25.51 -0.03
N LEU A 131 17.98 -24.88 -1.14
CA LEU A 131 18.56 -23.54 -1.13
C LEU A 131 17.53 -22.50 -0.68
N LYS A 132 16.30 -22.59 -1.20
CA LYS A 132 15.20 -21.70 -0.81
C LYS A 132 14.90 -21.84 0.67
N GLU A 133 14.72 -23.06 1.15
CA GLU A 133 14.41 -23.34 2.55
C GLU A 133 15.53 -22.87 3.49
N ALA A 134 16.79 -23.15 3.15
CA ALA A 134 17.94 -22.72 3.94
C ALA A 134 18.03 -21.18 4.03
N ARG A 135 17.77 -20.49 2.92
CA ARG A 135 17.75 -19.02 2.87
C ARG A 135 16.60 -18.45 3.69
N GLU A 136 15.40 -18.97 3.51
CA GLU A 136 14.21 -18.55 4.25
C GLU A 136 14.40 -18.75 5.76
N ALA A 137 14.97 -19.89 6.17
CA ALA A 137 15.30 -20.15 7.57
C ALA A 137 16.30 -19.12 8.13
N ALA A 138 17.33 -18.77 7.36
CA ALA A 138 18.30 -17.75 7.75
C ALA A 138 17.64 -16.36 7.88
N GLU A 139 16.82 -15.96 6.91
CA GLU A 139 16.07 -14.69 6.93
C GLU A 139 15.11 -14.62 8.12
N LEU A 140 14.33 -15.67 8.37
CA LEU A 140 13.43 -15.77 9.54
C LEU A 140 14.21 -15.66 10.85
N SER A 141 15.41 -16.26 10.94
CA SER A 141 16.26 -16.15 12.12
C SER A 141 16.72 -14.71 12.38
N ALA A 142 17.09 -13.98 11.32
CA ALA A 142 17.52 -12.58 11.41
C ALA A 142 16.36 -11.67 11.83
N ILE A 143 15.19 -11.84 11.22
CA ILE A 143 13.97 -11.08 11.59
C ILE A 143 13.61 -11.33 13.05
N ARG A 144 13.65 -12.59 13.51
CA ARG A 144 13.36 -12.94 14.91
C ARG A 144 14.34 -12.31 15.89
N LYS A 145 15.65 -12.29 15.57
CA LYS A 145 16.66 -11.62 16.41
C LYS A 145 16.38 -10.12 16.52
N ARG A 146 16.21 -9.44 15.38
CA ARG A 146 15.93 -8.01 15.34
C ARG A 146 14.62 -7.65 16.06
N ARG A 147 13.59 -8.48 15.92
CA ARG A 147 12.32 -8.30 16.61
C ARG A 147 12.49 -8.40 18.13
N LYS A 148 13.22 -9.40 18.62
CA LYS A 148 13.51 -9.56 20.05
C LYS A 148 14.27 -8.36 20.61
N GLU A 149 15.30 -7.90 19.90
CA GLU A 149 16.07 -6.71 20.28
C GLU A 149 15.17 -5.47 20.38
N PHE A 150 14.30 -5.26 19.39
CA PHE A 150 13.35 -4.16 19.40
C PHE A 150 12.33 -4.26 20.54
N GLU A 151 11.77 -5.44 20.79
CA GLU A 151 10.84 -5.68 21.90
C GLU A 151 11.51 -5.43 23.26
N MET A 152 12.76 -5.87 23.44
CA MET A 152 13.54 -5.60 24.66
C MET A 152 13.75 -4.10 24.88
N MET A 153 14.18 -3.36 23.86
CA MET A 153 14.38 -1.91 23.97
C MET A 153 13.08 -1.19 24.27
N ARG A 154 12.00 -1.54 23.57
CA ARG A 154 10.67 -0.98 23.81
C ARG A 154 10.18 -1.24 25.23
N ASP A 155 10.39 -2.44 25.76
CA ASP A 155 9.97 -2.80 27.12
C ASP A 155 10.78 -2.04 28.19
N ILE A 156 12.06 -1.76 27.93
CA ILE A 156 12.89 -0.91 28.79
C ILE A 156 12.36 0.52 28.77
N GLU A 157 12.18 1.12 27.59
CA GLU A 157 11.65 2.47 27.43
C GLU A 157 10.27 2.63 28.11
N LEU A 158 9.37 1.66 27.93
CA LEU A 158 8.05 1.69 28.56
C LEU A 158 8.12 1.60 30.09
N LYS A 159 9.10 0.88 30.66
CA LYS A 159 9.30 0.85 32.12
C LYS A 159 9.82 2.19 32.63
N GLU A 160 10.80 2.77 31.94
CA GLU A 160 11.35 4.09 32.30
C GLU A 160 10.28 5.18 32.25
N LEU A 161 9.46 5.20 31.19
CA LEU A 161 8.34 6.15 31.07
C LEU A 161 7.34 6.03 32.21
N LYS A 162 7.00 4.80 32.63
CA LYS A 162 6.09 4.59 33.77
C LYS A 162 6.66 5.13 35.07
N VAL A 163 7.96 4.90 35.33
CA VAL A 163 8.63 5.45 36.52
C VAL A 163 8.58 6.97 36.51
N LEU A 164 8.89 7.61 35.38
CA LEU A 164 8.83 9.06 35.22
C LEU A 164 7.42 9.62 35.39
N GLU A 165 6.40 8.93 34.85
CA GLU A 165 5.00 9.32 34.98
C GLU A 165 4.54 9.24 36.44
N GLU A 166 4.90 8.18 37.17
CA GLU A 166 4.59 8.02 38.58
C GLU A 166 5.27 9.09 39.44
N GLU A 167 6.54 9.41 39.17
CA GLU A 167 7.24 10.50 39.85
C GLU A 167 6.61 11.86 39.58
N ALA A 168 6.26 12.14 38.31
CA ALA A 168 5.59 13.38 37.94
C ALA A 168 4.22 13.50 38.62
N ARG A 169 3.46 12.41 38.69
CA ARG A 169 2.19 12.34 39.39
C ARG A 169 2.34 12.65 40.87
N LYS A 170 3.29 12.03 41.57
CA LYS A 170 3.56 12.29 42.99
C LYS A 170 3.92 13.76 43.24
N ARG A 171 4.85 14.31 42.44
CA ARG A 171 5.24 15.74 42.53
C ARG A 171 4.06 16.68 42.29
N PHE A 172 3.20 16.34 41.33
CA PHE A 172 2.00 17.12 41.06
C PHE A 172 1.02 17.06 42.23
N GLU A 173 0.75 15.88 42.78
CA GLU A 173 -0.13 15.70 43.94
C GLU A 173 0.39 16.46 45.16
N GLU A 174 1.69 16.39 45.46
CA GLU A 174 2.32 17.18 46.54
C GLU A 174 2.17 18.69 46.32
N LYS A 175 2.40 19.16 45.09
CA LYS A 175 2.22 20.58 44.75
C LYS A 175 0.77 21.01 44.93
N GLN A 176 -0.19 20.20 44.50
CA GLN A 176 -1.62 20.50 44.67
C GLN A 176 -2.02 20.54 46.15
N CYS A 177 -1.49 19.63 46.97
CA CYS A 177 -1.70 19.64 48.41
C CYS A 177 -1.16 20.92 49.06
N LYS A 178 0.06 21.37 48.69
CA LYS A 178 0.63 22.63 49.19
C LYS A 178 -0.21 23.84 48.80
N ILE A 179 -0.62 23.94 47.52
CA ILE A 179 -1.48 25.03 47.04
C ILE A 179 -2.79 25.06 47.84
N ARG A 180 -3.41 23.90 48.07
CA ARG A 180 -4.67 23.83 48.84
C ARG A 180 -4.48 24.28 50.29
N GLN A 181 -3.38 23.89 50.93
CA GLN A 181 -3.05 24.32 52.29
C GLN A 181 -2.81 25.84 52.36
N GLU A 182 -2.06 26.40 51.42
CA GLU A 182 -1.82 27.84 51.33
C GLU A 182 -3.11 28.62 51.11
N GLN A 183 -4.00 28.13 50.24
CA GLN A 183 -5.32 28.74 50.01
C GLN A 183 -6.17 28.73 51.28
N GLN A 184 -6.23 27.61 52.00
CA GLN A 184 -6.95 27.52 53.28
C GLN A 184 -6.37 28.48 54.32
N HIS A 185 -5.04 28.50 54.45
CA HIS A 185 -4.35 29.40 55.35
C HIS A 185 -4.61 30.87 55.01
N TYR A 186 -4.59 31.23 53.73
CA TYR A 186 -4.90 32.59 53.26
C TYR A 186 -6.33 33.01 53.63
N LEU A 187 -7.32 32.13 53.45
CA LEU A 187 -8.71 32.41 53.83
C LEU A 187 -8.83 32.67 55.34
N VAL A 188 -8.24 31.80 56.17
CA VAL A 188 -8.24 31.96 57.63
C VAL A 188 -7.55 33.27 58.04
N LEU A 189 -6.41 33.60 57.43
CA LEU A 189 -5.71 34.86 57.69
C LEU A 189 -6.54 36.07 57.29
N LYS A 190 -7.28 36.00 56.20
CA LYS A 190 -8.16 37.10 55.76
C LYS A 190 -9.27 37.35 56.79
N GLU A 191 -9.96 36.29 57.23
CA GLU A 191 -11.00 36.38 58.26
C GLU A 191 -10.44 36.92 59.59
N LEU A 192 -9.25 36.48 59.98
CA LEU A 192 -8.59 36.94 61.20
C LEU A 192 -8.22 38.43 61.11
N LYS A 193 -7.71 38.88 59.96
CA LYS A 193 -7.42 40.31 59.73
C LYS A 193 -8.68 41.16 59.82
N GLU A 194 -9.79 40.72 59.22
CA GLU A 194 -11.07 41.42 59.31
C GLU A 194 -11.57 41.50 60.76
N ARG A 195 -11.44 40.42 61.54
CA ARG A 195 -11.78 40.41 62.97
C ARG A 195 -10.92 41.33 63.81
N ILE A 196 -9.60 41.36 63.57
CA ILE A 196 -8.69 42.27 64.27
C ILE A 196 -9.02 43.72 63.93
N ALA A 197 -9.19 44.04 62.64
CA ALA A 197 -9.54 45.40 62.22
C ALA A 197 -10.87 45.87 62.82
N ALA A 198 -11.89 45.00 62.88
CA ALA A 198 -13.16 45.33 63.54
C ALA A 198 -13.01 45.55 65.05
N LYS A 199 -12.14 44.77 65.72
CA LYS A 199 -11.85 44.94 67.15
C LYS A 199 -11.09 46.23 67.42
N GLU A 200 -10.07 46.54 66.62
CA GLU A 200 -9.31 47.79 66.70
C GLU A 200 -10.23 48.99 66.48
N PHE A 201 -11.05 48.96 65.41
CA PHE A 201 -12.05 49.99 65.15
C PHE A 201 -13.03 50.18 66.30
N ALA A 202 -13.53 49.08 66.88
CA ALA A 202 -14.42 49.17 68.04
C ALA A 202 -13.72 49.78 69.26
N ALA A 203 -12.47 49.40 69.53
CA ALA A 203 -11.69 49.95 70.64
C ALA A 203 -11.44 51.46 70.47
N ASP A 204 -11.07 51.87 69.26
CA ASP A 204 -10.87 53.28 68.91
C ASP A 204 -12.17 54.07 69.05
N PHE A 205 -13.28 53.57 68.49
CA PHE A 205 -14.61 54.17 68.60
C PHE A 205 -15.09 54.29 70.06
N PHE A 206 -14.92 53.24 70.87
CA PHE A 206 -15.27 53.29 72.28
C PHE A 206 -14.42 54.33 73.03
N SER A 207 -13.13 54.46 72.71
CA SER A 207 -12.26 55.46 73.33
C SER A 207 -12.71 56.89 73.03
N GLU A 208 -13.12 57.16 71.78
CA GLU A 208 -13.64 58.45 71.32
C GLU A 208 -14.97 58.77 72.01
N VAL A 209 -15.95 57.86 71.97
CA VAL A 209 -17.25 58.02 72.62
C VAL A 209 -17.11 58.19 74.14
N CYS A 210 -16.25 57.41 74.79
CA CYS A 210 -15.98 57.59 76.22
C CYS A 210 -15.41 58.98 76.50
N SER A 211 -14.47 59.47 75.68
CA SER A 211 -13.90 60.81 75.87
C SER A 211 -14.94 61.94 75.70
N GLU A 212 -15.83 61.84 74.72
CA GLU A 212 -16.93 62.80 74.51
C GLU A 212 -17.98 62.74 75.63
N LEU A 213 -18.34 61.54 76.10
CA LEU A 213 -19.24 61.36 77.24
C LEU A 213 -18.65 61.95 78.53
N PHE A 214 -17.37 61.70 78.82
CA PHE A 214 -16.73 62.30 79.99
C PHE A 214 -16.62 63.82 79.88
N ALA A 215 -16.41 64.38 78.68
CA ALA A 215 -16.42 65.83 78.47
C ALA A 215 -17.81 66.44 78.73
N THR A 216 -18.86 65.88 78.12
CA THR A 216 -20.25 66.36 78.27
C THR A 216 -20.82 66.15 79.67
N SER A 217 -20.44 65.10 80.40
CA SER A 217 -20.78 64.95 81.81
C SER A 217 -20.10 66.01 82.69
N SER A 218 -18.87 66.44 82.37
CA SER A 218 -18.18 67.51 83.12
C SER A 218 -18.75 68.91 82.88
N GLU A 219 -19.36 69.14 81.71
CA GLU A 219 -20.02 70.41 81.37
C GLU A 219 -21.39 70.56 82.03
N ASN A 220 -22.08 69.46 82.35
CA ASN A 220 -23.39 69.47 83.02
C ASN A 220 -23.32 69.57 84.56
N GLU A 221 -22.12 69.51 85.16
CA GLU A 221 -21.90 69.68 86.61
C GLU A 221 -21.48 71.12 87.02
N LYS A 222 -21.62 72.11 86.12
CA LYS A 222 -21.50 73.55 86.43
C LYS A 222 -22.84 74.26 86.25
#